data_AF-A0A6G0VSG8-F1
#
_entry.id   AF-A0A6G0VSG8-F1
#
_cell.length_a   1.000
_cell.length_b   1.000
_cell.length_c   1.000
_cell.angle_alpha   90.00
_cell.angle_beta   90.00
_cell.angle_gamma   90.00
#
_symmetry.space_group_name_H-M   'P 1'
#
loop_
_entity.id
_entity.type
_entity.pdbx_description
1 polymer ?
#
loop_
_entity_poly.entity_id
_entity_poly.type
_entity_poly.pdbx_seq_one_letter_code
_entity_poly.pdbx_strand_id
1 'polypeptide(L)'
;MIRNDFNHIMHLLSSWPEITISTFRIKKIYLRSIGLIIASTDYTDIKLLLTHIFVVCLYETDGLNSYKQPPKCEISKTYLKRRIATHIVELNDFFNSRESEDDELNEDYTDVVEESPNTSIFLEFKSIFENVKNEANYDDEGDHDNMQFN
;
A
#
# COMPACT_ATOMS: atom_id res chain seq x y z
N MET A 1 -4.22 -5.46 -27.98
CA MET A 1 -5.30 -5.02 -27.08
C MET A 1 -4.71 -4.62 -25.73
N ILE A 2 -4.32 -5.56 -24.88
CA ILE A 2 -3.73 -5.29 -23.54
C ILE A 2 -2.57 -4.28 -23.54
N ARG A 3 -1.62 -4.36 -24.47
CA ARG A 3 -0.51 -3.38 -24.56
C ARG A 3 -0.99 -1.96 -24.84
N ASN A 4 -2.06 -1.82 -25.62
CA ASN A 4 -2.65 -0.51 -25.93
C ASN A 4 -3.36 0.04 -24.68
N ASP A 5 -4.13 -0.80 -23.99
CA ASP A 5 -4.84 -0.43 -22.78
C ASP A 5 -3.86 -0.04 -21.66
N PHE A 6 -2.77 -0.80 -21.50
CA PHE A 6 -1.66 -0.44 -20.61
C PHE A 6 -1.06 0.91 -20.99
N ASN A 7 -0.76 1.15 -22.26
CA ASN A 7 -0.20 2.42 -22.72
C ASN A 7 -1.14 3.59 -22.43
N HIS A 8 -2.46 3.41 -22.63
CA HIS A 8 -3.46 4.43 -22.32
C HIS A 8 -3.52 4.73 -20.83
N ILE A 9 -3.54 3.70 -19.98
CA ILE A 9 -3.52 3.85 -18.51
C ILE A 9 -2.24 4.56 -18.07
N MET A 10 -1.08 4.11 -18.53
CA MET A 10 0.20 4.74 -18.16
C MET A 10 0.30 6.17 -18.68
N HIS A 11 -0.22 6.45 -19.88
CA HIS A 11 -0.27 7.80 -20.42
C HIS A 11 -1.15 8.72 -19.56
N LEU A 12 -2.36 8.25 -19.22
CA LEU A 12 -3.29 8.94 -18.33
C LEU A 12 -2.63 9.27 -16.99
N LEU A 13 -2.05 8.28 -16.32
CA LEU A 13 -1.38 8.45 -15.03
C LEU A 13 -0.17 9.38 -15.12
N SER A 14 0.63 9.26 -16.17
CA SER A 14 1.84 10.08 -16.36
C SER A 14 1.53 11.55 -16.66
N SER A 15 0.30 11.83 -17.09
CA SER A 15 -0.24 13.15 -17.43
C SER A 15 -1.10 13.75 -16.31
N TRP A 16 -1.33 13.01 -15.22
CA TRP A 16 -2.06 13.50 -14.07
C TRP A 16 -1.29 14.68 -13.45
N PRO A 17 -1.86 15.90 -13.33
CA PRO A 17 -1.13 17.07 -12.83
C PRO A 17 -0.40 16.84 -11.50
N GLU A 18 -1.03 16.14 -10.57
CA GLU A 18 -0.54 15.82 -9.23
C GLU A 18 0.73 14.98 -9.29
N ILE A 19 0.81 14.04 -10.25
CA ILE A 19 2.02 13.24 -10.51
C ILE A 19 3.05 14.04 -11.30
N THR A 20 2.61 14.95 -12.18
CA THR A 20 3.48 15.69 -13.09
C THR A 20 4.25 16.81 -12.39
N ILE A 21 3.62 17.46 -11.41
CA ILE A 21 4.22 18.53 -10.60
C ILE A 21 5.11 17.96 -9.49
N SER A 22 4.89 16.70 -9.10
CA SER A 22 5.71 16.01 -8.10
C SER A 22 7.18 15.86 -8.52
N THR A 23 8.09 15.72 -7.54
CA THR A 23 9.50 15.49 -7.84
C THR A 23 9.72 14.20 -8.64
N PHE A 24 10.78 14.15 -9.43
CA PHE A 24 11.09 12.99 -10.28
C PHE A 24 11.12 11.65 -9.52
N ARG A 25 11.55 11.69 -8.25
CA ARG A 25 11.59 10.51 -7.38
C ARG A 25 10.18 10.04 -7.01
N ILE A 26 9.27 10.97 -6.69
CA ILE A 26 7.85 10.71 -6.38
C ILE A 26 7.13 10.15 -7.61
N LYS A 27 7.33 10.80 -8.75
CA LYS A 27 6.77 10.36 -10.03
C LYS A 27 7.16 8.92 -10.36
N LYS A 28 8.43 8.56 -10.16
CA LYS A 28 8.93 7.20 -10.40
C LYS A 28 8.33 6.17 -9.46
N ILE A 29 8.18 6.48 -8.18
CA ILE A 29 7.60 5.52 -7.23
C ILE A 29 6.13 5.26 -7.57
N TYR A 30 5.31 6.30 -7.79
CA TYR A 30 3.89 6.10 -8.09
C TYR A 30 3.64 5.38 -9.42
N LEU A 31 4.31 5.79 -10.50
CA LEU A 31 4.12 5.13 -11.79
C LEU A 31 4.53 3.65 -11.75
N ARG A 32 5.59 3.31 -10.99
CA ARG A 32 6.02 1.92 -10.84
C ARG A 32 5.10 1.12 -9.91
N SER A 33 4.61 1.71 -8.82
CA SER A 33 3.66 1.06 -7.92
C SER A 33 2.32 0.78 -8.59
N ILE A 34 1.83 1.68 -9.46
CA ILE A 34 0.62 1.39 -10.25
C ILE A 34 0.90 0.31 -11.30
N GLY A 35 2.10 0.28 -11.86
CA GLY A 35 2.56 -0.85 -12.69
C GLY A 35 2.50 -2.20 -11.95
N LEU A 36 2.80 -2.24 -10.64
CA LEU A 36 2.64 -3.45 -9.82
C LEU A 36 1.17 -3.86 -9.69
N ILE A 37 0.24 -2.91 -9.50
CA ILE A 37 -1.19 -3.20 -9.46
C ILE A 37 -1.65 -3.83 -10.77
N ILE A 38 -1.25 -3.25 -11.91
CA ILE A 38 -1.65 -3.76 -13.24
C ILE A 38 -1.06 -5.14 -13.52
N ALA A 39 0.15 -5.42 -13.02
CA ALA A 39 0.81 -6.70 -13.18
C ALA A 39 0.31 -7.78 -12.20
N SER A 40 -0.36 -7.38 -11.12
CA SER A 40 -0.83 -8.31 -10.10
C SER A 40 -2.01 -9.14 -10.61
N THR A 41 -1.99 -10.42 -10.28
CA THR A 41 -3.03 -11.39 -10.65
C THR A 41 -3.86 -11.84 -9.45
N ASP A 42 -3.47 -11.41 -8.25
CA ASP A 42 -4.13 -11.73 -7.00
C ASP A 42 -4.78 -10.47 -6.40
N TYR A 43 -6.06 -10.60 -6.04
CA TYR A 43 -6.83 -9.48 -5.51
C TYR A 43 -6.34 -9.06 -4.13
N THR A 44 -5.86 -10.00 -3.31
CA THR A 44 -5.31 -9.69 -1.98
C THR A 44 -4.03 -8.87 -2.10
N ASP A 45 -3.15 -9.22 -3.04
CA ASP A 45 -1.97 -8.44 -3.37
C ASP A 45 -2.31 -7.04 -3.89
N ILE A 46 -3.34 -6.89 -4.72
CA ILE A 46 -3.83 -5.56 -5.16
C ILE A 46 -4.25 -4.71 -3.96
N LYS A 47 -5.02 -5.28 -3.02
CA LYS A 47 -5.44 -4.57 -1.80
C LYS A 47 -4.22 -4.14 -0.97
N LEU A 48 -3.24 -5.02 -0.81
CA LEU A 48 -2.01 -4.72 -0.07
C LEU A 48 -1.18 -3.60 -0.74
N LEU A 49 -1.02 -3.66 -2.07
CA LEU A 49 -0.34 -2.62 -2.83
C LEU A 49 -1.05 -1.26 -2.70
N LEU A 50 -2.39 -1.24 -2.78
CA LEU A 50 -3.18 -0.02 -2.58
C LEU A 50 -2.99 0.55 -1.18
N THR A 51 -3.03 -0.28 -0.13
CA THR A 51 -2.77 0.16 1.25
C THR A 51 -1.42 0.85 1.34
N HIS A 52 -0.34 0.25 0.85
CA HIS A 52 0.99 0.86 0.92
C HIS A 52 1.11 2.13 0.08
N ILE A 53 0.48 2.18 -1.11
CA ILE A 53 0.46 3.39 -1.93
C ILE A 53 -0.23 4.53 -1.17
N PHE A 54 -1.39 4.27 -0.56
CA PHE A 54 -2.11 5.28 0.21
C PHE A 54 -1.38 5.69 1.48
N VAL A 55 -0.71 4.76 2.17
CA VAL A 55 0.13 5.12 3.33
C VAL A 55 1.21 6.11 2.91
N VAL A 56 1.93 5.83 1.81
CA VAL A 56 2.94 6.77 1.31
C VAL A 56 2.32 8.10 0.88
N CYS A 57 1.09 8.10 0.35
CA CYS A 57 0.35 9.29 -0.06
C CYS A 57 -0.12 10.20 1.09
N LEU A 58 -0.43 9.61 2.25
CA LEU A 58 -1.22 10.28 3.28
C LEU A 58 -0.46 10.51 4.59
N TYR A 59 0.61 9.76 4.84
CA TYR A 59 1.42 9.91 6.05
C TYR A 59 2.52 10.94 5.84
N GLU A 60 2.62 11.94 6.70
CA GLU A 60 3.62 13.02 6.59
C GLU A 60 4.97 12.67 7.20
N THR A 61 5.01 11.66 8.07
CA THR A 61 6.18 11.26 8.85
C THR A 61 7.15 10.38 8.06
N ASP A 62 8.45 10.61 8.20
CA ASP A 62 9.53 9.86 7.57
C ASP A 62 10.72 9.66 8.53
N GLY A 63 11.65 8.77 8.18
CA GLY A 63 12.88 8.54 8.95
C GLY A 63 12.70 7.54 10.10
N LEU A 64 12.99 7.98 11.32
CA LEU A 64 12.84 7.18 12.54
C LEU A 64 11.99 7.95 13.54
N ASN A 65 11.06 7.25 14.19
CA ASN A 65 10.28 7.84 15.28
C ASN A 65 11.14 7.98 16.55
N SER A 66 10.52 8.52 17.60
CA SER A 66 11.13 8.68 18.94
C SER A 66 11.68 7.38 19.54
N TYR A 67 11.16 6.23 19.11
CA TYR A 67 11.59 4.89 19.54
C TYR A 67 12.66 4.26 18.64
N LYS A 68 13.22 5.02 17.68
CA LYS A 68 14.17 4.54 16.66
C LYS A 68 13.61 3.42 15.78
N GLN A 69 12.30 3.38 15.60
CA GLN A 69 11.61 2.48 14.69
C GLN A 69 11.18 3.26 13.44
N PRO A 70 11.15 2.61 12.26
CA PRO A 70 10.67 3.28 11.05
C PRO A 70 9.15 3.55 11.16
N PRO A 71 8.68 4.77 10.85
CA PRO A 71 7.26 5.07 10.83
C PRO A 71 6.57 4.33 9.66
N LYS A 72 5.23 4.28 9.68
CA LYS A 72 4.42 3.54 8.70
C LYS A 72 4.75 3.93 7.24
N CYS A 73 5.05 5.20 7.00
CA CYS A 73 5.45 5.68 5.68
C CYS A 73 6.77 5.07 5.20
N GLU A 74 7.80 5.01 6.06
CA GLU A 74 9.11 4.46 5.69
C GLU A 74 9.06 2.94 5.48
N ILE A 75 8.25 2.24 6.30
CA ILE A 75 7.94 0.82 6.10
C ILE A 75 7.30 0.61 4.71
N SER A 76 6.27 1.39 4.39
CA SER A 76 5.53 1.26 3.12
C SER A 76 6.38 1.63 1.91
N LYS A 77 7.22 2.67 2.02
CA LYS A 77 8.19 3.02 0.97
C LYS A 77 9.19 1.90 0.74
N THR A 78 9.72 1.32 1.82
CA THR A 78 10.68 0.21 1.72
C THR A 78 10.03 -1.00 1.08
N TYR A 79 8.81 -1.35 1.48
CA TYR A 79 8.03 -2.42 0.87
C TYR A 79 7.85 -2.20 -0.64
N LEU A 80 7.34 -1.05 -1.07
CA LEU A 80 7.12 -0.74 -2.48
C LEU A 80 8.44 -0.76 -3.28
N LYS A 81 9.52 -0.19 -2.74
CA LYS A 81 10.85 -0.24 -3.39
C LYS A 81 11.35 -1.67 -3.58
N ARG A 82 11.19 -2.53 -2.56
CA ARG A 82 11.56 -3.96 -2.65
C ARG A 82 10.73 -4.65 -3.71
N ARG A 83 9.40 -4.49 -3.69
CA ARG A 83 8.48 -5.09 -4.68
C ARG A 83 8.78 -4.64 -6.12
N ILE A 84 9.11 -3.36 -6.31
CA ILE A 84 9.54 -2.83 -7.61
C ILE A 84 10.86 -3.46 -8.07
N ALA A 85 11.80 -3.72 -7.16
CA ALA A 85 13.11 -4.26 -7.49
C ALA A 85 13.09 -5.77 -7.76
N THR A 86 12.30 -6.53 -7.00
CA THR A 86 12.31 -8.00 -7.05
C THR A 86 11.20 -8.58 -7.91
N HIS A 87 10.10 -7.84 -8.15
CA HIS A 87 8.87 -8.35 -8.77
C HIS A 87 8.28 -9.61 -8.09
N ILE A 88 8.75 -9.98 -6.88
CA ILE A 88 8.40 -11.21 -6.16
C ILE A 88 7.79 -10.87 -4.79
N VAL A 89 6.86 -11.69 -4.35
CA VAL A 89 6.11 -11.61 -3.10
C VAL A 89 6.83 -12.41 -2.00
N GLU A 90 7.26 -11.75 -0.93
CA GLU A 90 7.48 -12.40 0.38
C GLU A 90 6.43 -11.83 1.33
N LEU A 91 5.29 -12.52 1.45
CA LEU A 91 4.13 -12.12 2.25
C LEU A 91 4.30 -12.35 3.77
N ASN A 92 5.36 -13.06 4.17
CA ASN A 92 5.46 -13.61 5.53
C ASN A 92 5.91 -12.62 6.62
N ASP A 93 6.43 -11.45 6.27
CA ASP A 93 7.04 -10.57 7.29
C ASP A 93 6.06 -9.52 7.86
N PHE A 94 4.86 -9.35 7.28
CA PHE A 94 3.96 -8.26 7.65
C PHE A 94 2.83 -8.65 8.61
N PHE A 95 2.41 -9.92 8.63
CA PHE A 95 1.34 -10.39 9.53
C PHE A 95 1.84 -10.89 10.90
N ASN A 96 3.15 -11.18 11.03
CA ASN A 96 3.71 -11.79 12.23
C ASN A 96 4.02 -10.82 13.39
N SER A 97 3.70 -9.52 13.28
CA SER A 97 3.97 -8.55 14.36
C SER A 97 2.74 -8.20 15.22
N ARG A 98 1.65 -8.98 15.14
CA ARG A 98 0.43 -8.70 15.92
C ARG A 98 -0.15 -9.88 16.71
N GLU A 99 0.53 -11.01 16.75
CA GLU A 99 0.15 -12.13 17.62
C GLU A 99 1.27 -12.39 18.64
N SER A 100 1.20 -11.65 19.75
CA SER A 100 1.80 -12.10 21.01
C SER A 100 0.74 -12.88 21.78
N GLU A 101 0.92 -14.20 21.78
CA GLU A 101 0.64 -15.16 22.86
C GLU A 101 -0.60 -14.89 23.73
N ASP A 102 -1.68 -15.65 23.49
CA ASP A 102 -2.32 -16.48 24.52
C ASP A 102 -3.40 -17.43 23.94
N ASP A 103 -3.41 -18.64 24.50
CA ASP A 103 -4.40 -19.73 24.44
C ASP A 103 -4.42 -20.74 23.26
N GLU A 104 -3.80 -21.90 23.56
CA GLU A 104 -4.17 -23.22 23.06
C GLU A 104 -5.68 -23.47 23.24
N LEU A 105 -6.46 -23.60 22.16
CA LEU A 105 -7.54 -24.59 22.09
C LEU A 105 -7.75 -25.09 20.65
N ASN A 106 -7.68 -26.40 20.55
CA ASN A 106 -7.98 -27.25 19.41
C ASN A 106 -9.50 -27.18 19.13
N GLU A 107 -9.94 -26.73 17.95
CA GLU A 107 -11.26 -27.11 17.41
C GLU A 107 -11.36 -26.89 15.89
N ASP A 108 -11.75 -27.98 15.24
CA ASP A 108 -12.23 -28.22 13.87
C ASP A 108 -12.67 -26.98 13.05
N TYR A 109 -11.80 -26.49 12.15
CA TYR A 109 -12.19 -25.50 11.14
C TYR A 109 -12.94 -26.20 10.01
N THR A 110 -14.26 -26.22 10.13
CA THR A 110 -15.14 -26.32 8.96
C THR A 110 -14.89 -25.10 8.08
N ASP A 111 -14.61 -25.33 6.80
CA ASP A 111 -14.54 -24.30 5.74
C ASP A 111 -15.91 -23.59 5.64
N VAL A 112 -16.13 -22.60 6.50
CA VAL A 112 -17.16 -21.59 6.26
C VAL A 112 -16.55 -20.63 5.26
N VAL A 113 -16.79 -20.90 3.98
CA VAL A 113 -16.68 -19.89 2.92
C VAL A 113 -17.68 -18.80 3.29
N GLU A 114 -17.26 -17.81 4.06
CA GLU A 114 -18.03 -16.59 4.25
C GLU A 114 -18.26 -16.01 2.85
N GLU A 115 -19.52 -16.00 2.41
CA GLU A 115 -19.92 -15.31 1.19
C GLU A 115 -19.49 -13.85 1.32
N SER A 116 -18.42 -13.48 0.60
CA SER A 116 -17.97 -12.10 0.49
C SER A 116 -19.19 -11.25 0.11
N PRO A 117 -19.55 -10.23 0.90
CA PRO A 117 -20.66 -9.35 0.54
C PRO A 117 -20.37 -8.79 -0.85
N ASN A 118 -21.36 -8.81 -1.76
CA ASN A 118 -21.30 -8.28 -3.12
C ASN A 118 -21.02 -6.77 -3.10
N THR A 119 -19.80 -6.42 -2.73
CA THR A 119 -19.31 -5.06 -2.56
C THR A 119 -18.51 -4.76 -3.80
N SER A 120 -18.80 -3.63 -4.45
CA SER A 120 -18.04 -3.25 -5.65
C SER A 120 -16.57 -3.06 -5.28
N ILE A 121 -15.66 -3.49 -6.16
CA ILE A 121 -14.22 -3.22 -6.05
C ILE A 121 -13.90 -1.74 -5.75
N PHE A 122 -14.71 -0.82 -6.29
CA PHE A 122 -14.55 0.61 -6.02
C PHE A 122 -14.90 0.99 -4.58
N LEU A 123 -15.89 0.34 -3.97
CA LEU A 123 -16.24 0.55 -2.57
C LEU A 123 -15.16 -0.02 -1.64
N GLU A 124 -14.58 -1.16 -2.00
CA GLU A 124 -13.45 -1.72 -1.26
C GLU A 124 -12.22 -0.82 -1.35
N PHE A 125 -11.86 -0.34 -2.54
CA PHE A 125 -10.73 0.59 -2.70
C PHE A 125 -10.96 1.89 -1.94
N LYS A 126 -12.19 2.40 -1.95
CA LYS A 126 -12.58 3.56 -1.14
C LYS A 126 -12.46 3.27 0.35
N SER A 127 -12.88 2.08 0.81
CA SER A 127 -12.74 1.69 2.21
C SER A 127 -11.27 1.64 2.64
N ILE A 128 -10.38 1.10 1.80
CA ILE A 128 -8.94 1.08 2.08
C ILE A 128 -8.41 2.52 2.21
N PHE A 129 -8.76 3.40 1.27
CA PHE A 129 -8.35 4.80 1.31
C PHE A 129 -8.82 5.51 2.59
N GLU A 130 -10.11 5.41 2.93
CA GLU A 130 -10.65 6.09 4.12
C GLU A 130 -10.05 5.52 5.41
N ASN A 131 -9.80 4.21 5.48
CA ASN A 131 -9.14 3.60 6.64
C ASN A 131 -7.72 4.17 6.84
N VAL A 132 -6.91 4.19 5.77
CA VAL A 132 -5.55 4.73 5.82
C VAL A 132 -5.58 6.22 6.18
N LYS A 133 -6.49 6.99 5.60
CA LYS A 133 -6.67 8.41 5.88
C LYS A 133 -7.03 8.66 7.35
N ASN A 134 -7.96 7.87 7.89
CA ASN A 134 -8.35 7.97 9.29
C ASN A 134 -7.16 7.65 10.20
N GLU A 135 -6.38 6.62 9.92
CA GLU A 135 -5.19 6.28 10.69
C GLU A 135 -4.08 7.34 10.58
N ALA A 136 -3.92 7.99 9.42
CA ALA A 136 -2.91 9.04 9.22
C ALA A 136 -3.18 10.28 10.08
N ASN A 137 -4.44 10.62 10.33
CA ASN A 137 -4.81 11.77 11.19
C ASN A 137 -4.38 11.60 12.67
N TYR A 138 -4.02 10.39 13.09
CA TYR A 138 -3.57 10.09 14.44
C TYR A 138 -2.07 9.75 14.51
N ASP A 139 -1.33 9.92 13.40
CA ASP A 139 0.09 9.60 13.33
C ASP A 139 0.95 10.85 13.57
N ASP A 140 1.37 11.05 14.82
CA ASP A 140 2.20 12.18 15.26
C ASP A 140 3.65 11.77 15.60
N GLU A 141 4.06 10.53 15.30
CA GLU A 141 5.36 10.00 15.73
C GLU A 141 6.38 9.88 14.59
N GLY A 142 7.03 10.98 14.23
CA GLY A 142 8.17 10.99 13.30
C GLY A 142 8.62 12.39 12.89
N ASP A 143 9.68 12.47 12.09
CA ASP A 143 10.07 13.72 11.45
C ASP A 143 9.15 13.96 10.25
N HIS A 144 8.58 15.16 10.09
CA HIS A 144 7.66 15.50 8.99
C HIS A 144 8.43 15.76 7.68
N ASP A 145 9.27 14.80 7.28
CA ASP A 145 10.19 14.90 6.14
C ASP A 145 9.76 13.97 5.00
N ASN A 146 8.48 13.54 4.94
CA ASN A 146 8.03 12.72 3.82
C ASN A 146 8.23 13.48 2.51
N MET A 147 8.90 12.81 1.57
CA MET A 147 9.27 13.29 0.25
C MET A 147 8.14 13.96 -0.54
N GLN A 148 6.86 13.74 -0.18
CA GLN A 148 5.71 14.38 -0.80
C GLN A 148 5.39 15.79 -0.31
N PHE A 149 5.80 16.14 0.91
CA PHE A 149 5.43 17.38 1.59
C PHE A 149 6.59 18.39 1.64
N ASN A 150 7.74 18.03 1.04
CA ASN A 150 8.95 18.84 0.91
C ASN A 150 9.08 19.55 -0.44
#